data_AF-A0A2T5C5R4-F1
#
_entry.id   AF-A0A2T5C5R4-F1
#
_cell.length_a   1.000
_cell.length_b   1.000
_cell.length_c   1.000
_cell.angle_alpha   90.00
_cell.angle_beta   90.00
_cell.angle_gamma   90.00
#
_symmetry.space_group_name_H-M   'P 1'
#
loop_
_entity.id
_entity.type
_entity.pdbx_description
1 polymer ?
#
loop_
_entity_poly.entity_id
_entity_poly.type
_entity_poly.pdbx_seq_one_letter_code
_entity_poly.pdbx_strand_id
1 'polypeptide(L)'
;MKILLVALLVFLINLPFGALRGSERKYSFKWFLYIHLPIPLVVFLRIFCDIGFALYTYPVLIAAFFGGQLLGRKFLPLKARNKKKTKTDCA
;
A
#
# COMPACT_ATOMS: atom_id res chain seq x y z
N MET A 1 21.56 11.76 0.85
CA MET A 1 20.88 11.34 2.10
C MET A 1 19.35 11.46 2.05
N LYS A 2 18.75 12.32 1.22
CA LYS A 2 17.28 12.48 1.10
C LYS A 2 16.54 11.26 0.53
N ILE A 3 17.12 10.58 -0.46
CA ILE A 3 16.47 9.46 -1.18
C ILE A 3 16.15 8.27 -0.27
N LEU A 4 17.05 7.92 0.66
CA LEU A 4 16.82 6.83 1.63
C LEU A 4 15.65 7.13 2.56
N LEU A 5 15.54 8.38 3.03
CA LEU A 5 14.46 8.81 3.91
C LEU A 5 13.11 8.77 3.17
N VAL A 6 13.08 9.20 1.90
CA VAL A 6 11.89 9.09 1.05
C VAL A 6 11.52 7.64 0.76
N ALA A 7 12.49 6.80 0.42
CA ALA A 7 12.25 5.38 0.19
C ALA A 7 11.69 4.70 1.45
N LEU A 8 12.19 5.06 2.64
CA LEU A 8 11.70 4.55 3.92
C LEU A 8 10.28 5.04 4.22
N LEU A 9 9.96 6.30 3.95
CA LEU A 9 8.59 6.84 4.06
C LEU A 9 7.63 6.15 3.08
N VAL A 10 8.02 6.02 1.81
CA VAL A 10 7.26 5.29 0.79
C VAL A 10 7.00 3.86 1.26
N PHE A 11 8.02 3.20 1.81
CA PHE A 11 7.92 1.83 2.32
C PHE A 11 6.96 1.72 3.51
N LEU A 12 7.11 2.59 4.53
CA LEU A 12 6.23 2.63 5.71
C LEU A 12 4.78 2.91 5.34
N ILE A 13 4.55 3.83 4.41
CA ILE A 13 3.20 4.14 3.95
C ILE A 13 2.63 3.01 3.10
N ASN A 14 3.43 2.35 2.25
CA ASN A 14 2.95 1.22 1.43
C ASN A 14 2.65 -0.05 2.25
N LEU A 15 3.26 -0.22 3.42
CA LEU A 15 3.04 -1.35 4.33
C LEU A 15 1.55 -1.56 4.69
N PRO A 16 0.80 -0.57 5.23
CA PRO A 16 -0.61 -0.72 5.52
C PRO A 16 -1.47 -0.92 4.25
N PHE A 17 -1.14 -0.26 3.13
CA PHE A 17 -1.88 -0.45 1.87
C PHE A 17 -1.77 -1.89 1.33
N GLY A 18 -0.59 -2.50 1.44
CA GLY A 18 -0.38 -3.91 1.09
C GLY A 18 -1.19 -4.88 1.94
N ALA A 19 -1.25 -4.63 3.25
CA ALA A 19 -2.03 -5.41 4.20
C ALA A 19 -3.54 -5.30 3.94
N LEU A 20 -4.04 -4.09 3.75
CA LEU A 20 -5.45 -3.79 3.51
C LEU A 20 -5.94 -4.39 2.18
N ARG A 21 -5.13 -4.31 1.11
CA ARG A 21 -5.44 -4.97 -0.17
C ARG A 21 -5.60 -6.48 -0.03
N GLY A 22 -4.78 -7.12 0.81
CA GLY A 22 -4.83 -8.58 1.03
C GLY A 22 -6.05 -9.03 1.84
N SER A 23 -6.60 -8.14 2.65
CA SER A 23 -7.77 -8.39 3.50
C SER A 23 -9.10 -8.28 2.75
N GLU A 24 -9.16 -7.43 1.72
CA GLU A 24 -10.42 -7.02 1.10
C GLU A 24 -10.75 -7.85 -0.16
N ARG A 25 -12.05 -7.98 -0.49
CA ARG A 25 -12.47 -8.74 -1.68
C ARG A 25 -11.94 -8.10 -2.95
N LYS A 26 -11.34 -8.92 -3.83
CA LYS A 26 -10.95 -8.52 -5.20
C LYS A 26 -12.16 -7.91 -5.90
N TYR A 27 -11.96 -6.79 -6.61
CA TYR A 27 -13.01 -5.99 -7.28
C TYR A 27 -13.99 -5.20 -6.38
N SER A 28 -13.79 -5.14 -5.07
CA SER A 28 -14.54 -4.19 -4.25
C SER A 28 -14.04 -2.74 -4.45
N PHE A 29 -14.91 -1.75 -4.23
CA PHE A 29 -14.56 -0.32 -4.29
C PHE A 29 -13.33 0.02 -3.44
N LYS A 30 -13.21 -0.61 -2.26
CA LYS A 30 -12.04 -0.48 -1.40
C LYS A 30 -10.78 -1.07 -2.00
N TRP A 31 -10.87 -2.22 -2.66
CA TRP A 31 -9.73 -2.84 -3.35
C TRP A 31 -9.18 -1.94 -4.46
N PHE A 32 -10.08 -1.31 -5.21
CA PHE A 32 -9.69 -0.31 -6.23
C PHE A 32 -8.96 0.87 -5.59
N LEU A 33 -9.48 1.38 -4.47
CA LEU A 33 -8.89 2.48 -3.70
C LEU A 33 -7.48 2.12 -3.20
N TYR A 34 -7.27 0.90 -2.70
CA TYR A 34 -5.94 0.44 -2.24
C TYR A 34 -4.92 0.20 -3.35
N ILE A 35 -5.35 0.04 -4.60
CA ILE A 35 -4.44 -0.01 -5.75
C ILE A 35 -4.09 1.39 -6.22
N HIS A 36 -5.07 2.28 -6.21
CA HIS A 36 -4.89 3.64 -6.68
C HIS A 36 -4.09 4.44 -5.66
N LEU A 37 -4.49 4.56 -4.38
CA LEU A 37 -3.78 5.40 -3.38
C LEU A 37 -2.25 5.31 -3.37
N PRO A 38 -1.65 4.12 -3.46
CA PRO A 38 -0.20 4.00 -3.53
C PRO A 38 0.43 4.78 -4.69
N ILE A 39 -0.23 4.85 -5.85
CA ILE A 39 0.29 5.52 -7.06
C ILE A 39 0.33 7.05 -6.89
N PRO A 40 -0.77 7.78 -6.59
CA PRO A 40 -0.74 9.21 -6.28
C PRO A 40 0.18 9.52 -5.11
N LEU A 41 0.29 8.64 -4.11
CA LEU A 41 1.14 8.90 -2.95
C LEU A 41 2.63 8.91 -3.33
N VAL A 42 3.07 7.98 -4.18
CA VAL A 42 4.44 8.01 -4.75
C VAL A 42 4.66 9.28 -5.58
N VAL A 43 3.67 9.69 -6.38
CA VAL A 43 3.74 10.94 -7.17
C VAL A 43 3.84 12.17 -6.26
N PHE A 44 3.08 12.22 -5.17
CA PHE A 44 3.07 13.33 -4.23
C PHE A 44 4.40 13.44 -3.48
N LEU A 45 4.93 12.34 -2.96
CA LEU A 45 6.24 12.31 -2.30
C LEU A 45 7.36 12.75 -3.25
N ARG A 46 7.24 12.43 -4.53
CA ARG A 46 8.20 12.83 -5.55
C ARG A 46 8.25 14.35 -5.75
N ILE A 47 7.08 14.98 -5.81
CA ILE A 47 6.95 16.45 -5.92
C ILE A 47 7.45 17.10 -4.63
N PHE A 48 7.04 16.58 -3.47
CA PHE A 48 7.35 17.18 -2.17
C PHE A 48 8.84 17.14 -1.80
N CYS A 49 9.54 16.08 -2.21
CA CYS A 49 10.97 15.94 -1.93
C CYS A 49 11.88 16.52 -3.01
N ASP A 50 11.32 17.11 -4.06
CA ASP A 50 12.05 17.67 -5.22
C ASP A 50 13.14 16.70 -5.71
N ILE A 51 12.81 15.40 -5.71
CA ILE A 51 13.71 14.39 -6.25
C ILE A 51 13.61 14.59 -7.75
N GLY A 52 14.64 15.23 -8.32
CA GLY A 52 14.74 15.48 -9.75
C GLY A 52 14.44 14.23 -10.58
N PHE A 53 14.16 14.40 -11.88
CA PHE A 53 13.83 13.30 -12.82
C PHE A 53 15.04 12.39 -13.13
N ALA A 54 15.81 12.07 -12.12
CA ALA A 54 16.84 11.06 -12.07
C ALA A 54 16.25 9.68 -12.32
N LEU A 55 16.51 9.13 -13.51
CA LEU A 55 16.12 7.78 -13.89
C LEU A 55 16.57 6.71 -12.87
N TYR A 56 17.69 6.93 -12.17
CA TYR A 56 18.20 6.02 -11.15
C TYR A 56 17.31 5.93 -9.89
N THR A 57 16.47 6.93 -9.61
CA THR A 57 15.58 6.90 -8.43
C THR A 57 14.33 6.06 -8.63
N TYR A 58 13.90 5.90 -9.88
CA TYR A 58 12.71 5.12 -10.23
C TYR A 58 12.79 3.65 -9.78
N PRO A 59 13.82 2.86 -10.15
CA PRO A 59 13.88 1.46 -9.75
C PRO A 59 13.97 1.30 -8.22
N VAL A 60 14.62 2.22 -7.52
CA VAL A 60 14.70 2.22 -6.05
C VAL A 60 13.33 2.46 -5.42
N LEU A 61 12.58 3.47 -5.87
CA LEU A 61 11.24 3.74 -5.37
C LEU A 61 10.26 2.61 -5.72
N ILE A 62 10.35 2.07 -6.93
CA ILE A 62 9.52 0.95 -7.38
C ILE A 62 9.82 -0.29 -6.54
N ALA A 63 11.10 -0.61 -6.30
CA ALA A 63 11.49 -1.73 -5.44
C ALA A 63 11.00 -1.55 -4.00
N ALA A 64 11.12 -0.33 -3.43
CA ALA A 64 10.60 -0.01 -2.10
C ALA A 64 9.06 -0.10 -2.04
N PHE A 65 8.37 0.33 -3.10
CA PHE A 65 6.92 0.24 -3.24
C PHE A 65 6.43 -1.21 -3.27
N PHE A 66 7.00 -2.03 -4.16
CA PHE A 66 6.65 -3.44 -4.26
C PHE A 66 7.04 -4.19 -2.97
N GLY A 67 8.22 -3.90 -2.43
CA GLY A 67 8.66 -4.42 -1.14
C GLY A 67 7.67 -4.10 -0.01
N GLY A 68 7.23 -2.84 0.07
CA GLY A 68 6.25 -2.40 1.07
C GLY A 68 4.89 -3.10 0.91
N GLN A 69 4.38 -3.22 -0.33
CA GLN A 69 3.12 -3.94 -0.57
C GLN A 69 3.21 -5.45 -0.26
N LEU A 70 4.31 -6.10 -0.67
CA LEU A 70 4.54 -7.53 -0.44
C LEU A 70 4.75 -7.84 1.04
N LEU A 71 5.60 -7.08 1.73
CA LEU A 71 5.80 -7.25 3.16
C LEU A 71 4.54 -6.90 3.95
N GLY A 72 3.82 -5.84 3.58
CA GLY A 72 2.53 -5.48 4.18
C GLY A 72 1.54 -6.64 4.15
N ARG A 73 1.42 -7.30 2.99
CA ARG A 73 0.56 -8.49 2.83
C ARG A 73 1.02 -9.70 3.66
N LYS A 74 2.34 -9.88 3.84
CA LYS A 74 2.93 -11.06 4.51
C LYS A 74 3.03 -10.91 6.02
N PHE A 75 3.43 -9.74 6.52
CA PHE A 75 3.72 -9.48 7.94
C PHE A 75 2.56 -8.85 8.70
N LEU A 76 1.68 -8.10 8.04
CA LEU A 76 0.39 -7.70 8.59
C LEU A 76 -0.71 -8.47 7.87
N PRO A 77 -0.91 -9.77 8.19
CA PRO A 77 -2.18 -10.39 7.89
C PRO A 77 -3.21 -9.70 8.78
N LEU A 78 -3.72 -8.54 8.34
CA LEU A 78 -5.02 -8.04 8.76
C LEU A 78 -5.99 -9.09 8.25
N LYS A 79 -6.10 -10.18 9.01
CA LYS A 79 -7.05 -11.26 8.83
C LYS A 79 -8.37 -10.55 8.73
N ALA A 80 -8.93 -10.50 7.52
CA ALA A 80 -10.28 -10.02 7.32
C ALA A 80 -11.11 -10.77 8.34
N ARG A 81 -11.51 -10.05 9.39
CA ARG A 81 -12.29 -10.62 10.47
C ARG A 81 -13.52 -11.11 9.75
N ASN A 82 -13.60 -12.43 9.60
CA ASN A 82 -14.68 -13.13 8.98
C ASN A 82 -15.94 -12.65 9.70
N LYS A 83 -16.67 -11.69 9.12
CA LYS A 83 -18.05 -11.42 9.51
C LYS A 83 -18.87 -12.62 9.02
N LYS A 84 -18.68 -13.75 9.68
CA LYS A 84 -19.63 -14.86 9.72
C LYS A 84 -20.04 -15.07 11.17
N LYS A 85 -21.04 -14.27 11.55
CA LYS A 85 -22.15 -14.50 12.49
C LYS A 85 -22.66 -13.10 12.83
N THR A 86 -23.87 -12.74 12.47
CA THR A 86 -25.08 -13.44 12.92
C THR A 86 -25.98 -13.88 11.76
N LYS A 87 -26.22 -15.21 11.70
CA LYS A 87 -27.49 -15.77 11.22
C LYS A 87 -28.57 -15.46 12.28
N THR A 88 -29.82 -15.58 11.84
CA THR A 88 -31.11 -15.54 12.58
C THR A 88 -31.61 -14.10 12.77
N ASP A 89 -32.80 -13.72 12.30
CA ASP A 89 -34.06 -14.44 12.53
C ASP A 89 -34.97 -14.50 11.30
N CYS A 90 -35.52 -15.70 11.10
CA CYS A 90 -36.80 -15.90 10.44
C CYS A 90 -37.86 -15.57 11.50
N ALA A 91 -38.79 -14.67 11.21
CA ALA A 91 -40.06 -14.51 11.90
C ALA A 91 -41.09 -14.05 10.87
#